data_AF-L8M1G5-F1
#
_entry.id   AF-L8M1G5-F1
#
_cell.length_a   1.000
_cell.length_b   1.000
_cell.length_c   1.000
_cell.angle_alpha   90.00
_cell.angle_beta   90.00
_cell.angle_gamma   90.00
#
_symmetry.space_group_name_H-M   'P 1'
#
loop_
_entity.id
_entity.type
_entity.pdbx_description
1 polymer ?
#
loop_
_entity_poly.entity_id
_entity_poly.type
_entity_poly.pdbx_seq_one_letter_code
_entity_poly.pdbx_strand_id
1 'polypeptide(L)'
;MKSFISPNFRLLTTFALISLIVIGENISRIEPAQSGSDFDLIPGFNNNLIAQVIQGDSGGPVNSVNCGFIANSPNYSLNLPQRVDYMRITVQAVGGQPTLLVIGPQANDSFCVLGDRGSGLQPEISGVWEPGTYNIFIGDRTGTRHKFKLNISRSK
;
A
#
# COMPACT_ATOMS: atom_id res chain seq x y z
N MET A 1 45.19 5.94 31.38
CA MET A 1 46.12 6.75 32.21
C MET A 1 46.29 8.11 31.55
N LYS A 2 46.34 9.19 32.36
CA LYS A 2 46.19 10.65 32.05
C LYS A 2 44.71 11.06 31.96
N SER A 3 43.98 11.48 33.00
CA SER A 3 44.24 12.34 34.18
C SER A 3 44.88 13.69 33.84
N PHE A 4 44.07 14.75 33.89
CA PHE A 4 44.42 16.14 34.21
C PHE A 4 43.12 16.80 34.74
N ILE A 5 42.92 16.89 36.06
CA ILE A 5 43.33 17.98 36.96
C ILE A 5 42.42 19.23 36.82
N SER A 6 41.38 19.29 37.67
CA SER A 6 40.89 20.51 38.36
C SER A 6 42.04 21.15 39.14
N PRO A 7 42.07 22.44 39.57
CA PRO A 7 41.01 23.16 40.32
C PRO A 7 41.03 24.70 40.10
N ASN A 8 40.12 25.52 40.66
CA ASN A 8 40.31 26.30 41.90
C ASN A 8 39.24 27.42 41.93
N PHE A 9 38.44 27.55 42.99
CA PHE A 9 38.67 28.38 44.19
C PHE A 9 38.05 29.78 44.07
N ARG A 10 37.01 30.08 44.86
CA ARG A 10 36.99 31.19 45.83
C ARG A 10 35.68 31.22 46.64
N LEU A 11 35.87 31.21 47.96
CA LEU A 11 34.97 31.57 49.05
C LEU A 11 34.44 33.01 48.88
N LEU A 12 33.18 33.26 49.26
CA LEU A 12 32.74 34.14 50.38
C LEU A 12 31.32 34.71 50.15
N THR A 13 30.50 34.62 51.22
CA THR A 13 29.43 35.55 51.64
C THR A 13 28.29 35.83 50.64
N THR A 14 27.00 35.66 50.96
CA THR A 14 26.29 36.33 52.07
C THR A 14 24.87 35.72 52.15
N PHE A 15 24.29 35.61 53.35
CA PHE A 15 22.89 35.23 53.55
C PHE A 15 21.95 36.30 52.96
N ALA A 16 20.99 35.90 52.12
CA ALA A 16 19.87 36.74 51.74
C ALA A 16 18.61 35.90 51.45
N LEU A 17 17.68 35.97 52.40
CA LEU A 17 16.22 35.92 52.29
C LEU A 17 15.60 34.87 51.36
N ILE A 18 15.07 33.83 52.01
CA ILE A 18 14.08 32.88 51.50
C ILE A 18 12.91 33.66 50.90
N SER A 19 12.82 33.68 49.57
CA SER A 19 11.59 34.00 48.86
C SER A 19 10.95 32.69 48.45
N LEU A 20 9.76 32.42 48.99
CA LEU A 20 8.91 31.29 48.60
C LEU A 20 8.55 31.47 47.12
N ILE A 21 9.12 30.64 46.25
CA ILE A 21 8.58 30.43 44.89
C ILE A 21 7.85 29.10 44.94
N VAL A 22 6.53 29.15 45.02
CA VAL A 22 5.70 28.01 44.62
C VAL A 22 5.74 27.95 43.10
N ILE A 23 6.71 27.24 42.55
CA ILE A 23 6.65 26.79 41.15
C ILE A 23 5.68 25.62 41.16
N GLY A 24 4.46 25.88 40.68
CA GLY A 24 3.55 24.82 40.29
C GLY A 24 4.24 24.02 39.18
N GLU A 25 4.70 22.82 39.51
CA GLU A 25 5.16 21.86 38.53
C GLU A 25 3.94 21.46 37.69
N ASN A 26 3.79 22.07 36.51
CA ASN A 26 2.98 21.47 35.45
C ASN A 26 3.73 20.22 35.00
N ILE A 27 3.53 19.12 35.71
CA ILE A 27 3.93 17.80 35.24
C ILE A 27 2.91 17.43 34.15
N SER A 28 3.14 17.96 32.95
CA SER A 28 2.46 17.52 31.75
C SER A 28 2.69 16.01 31.64
N ARG A 29 1.61 15.24 31.76
CA ARG A 29 1.65 13.80 31.51
C ARG A 29 2.25 13.58 30.12
N ILE A 30 3.37 12.89 30.04
CA ILE A 30 3.85 12.34 28.78
C ILE A 30 2.87 11.22 28.43
N GLU A 31 1.94 11.49 27.51
CA GLU A 31 1.18 10.43 26.86
C GLU A 31 2.18 9.55 26.08
N PRO A 32 2.10 8.21 26.16
CA PRO A 32 2.90 7.36 25.31
C PRO A 32 2.54 7.69 23.86
N ALA A 33 3.56 8.03 23.06
CA ALA A 33 3.43 8.25 21.63
C ALA A 33 2.74 7.03 21.01
N GLN A 34 1.48 7.19 20.61
CA GLN A 34 0.80 6.21 19.80
C GLN A 34 1.48 6.19 18.44
N SER A 35 2.08 5.04 18.13
CA SER A 35 2.57 4.65 16.81
C SER A 35 1.43 4.80 15.79
N GLY A 36 1.32 5.99 15.20
CA GLY A 36 0.46 6.26 14.06
C GLY A 36 1.02 5.54 12.83
N SER A 37 0.26 4.58 12.29
CA SER A 37 0.55 3.95 11.01
C SER A 37 0.41 4.97 9.89
N ASP A 38 1.53 5.34 9.28
CA ASP A 38 1.67 6.29 8.16
C ASP A 38 1.13 5.73 6.81
N PHE A 39 0.10 4.87 6.86
CA PHE A 39 -0.43 4.13 5.70
C PHE A 39 -1.72 4.73 5.11
N ASP A 40 -2.19 5.89 5.60
CA ASP A 40 -3.49 6.47 5.22
C ASP A 40 -3.45 7.54 4.13
N LEU A 41 -2.31 7.78 3.46
CA LEU A 41 -2.22 8.84 2.45
C LEU A 41 -2.54 8.40 1.00
N ILE A 42 -3.08 7.19 0.78
CA ILE A 42 -3.64 6.81 -0.52
C ILE A 42 -5.16 7.05 -0.47
N PRO A 43 -5.70 8.06 -1.20
CA PRO A 43 -7.15 8.22 -1.30
C PRO A 43 -7.78 6.97 -1.94
N GLY A 44 -8.40 6.12 -1.12
CA GLY A 44 -9.10 4.90 -1.53
C GLY A 44 -8.72 3.61 -0.80
N PHE A 45 -7.68 3.60 0.05
CA PHE A 45 -7.29 2.40 0.78
C PHE A 45 -7.96 2.36 2.16
N ASN A 46 -9.18 1.83 2.23
CA ASN A 46 -9.83 1.52 3.50
C ASN A 46 -9.58 0.05 3.85
N ASN A 47 -8.76 -0.19 4.86
CA ASN A 47 -8.31 -1.53 5.30
C ASN A 47 -9.45 -2.46 5.74
N ASN A 48 -10.65 -1.89 5.96
CA ASN A 48 -11.87 -2.56 6.41
C ASN A 48 -12.91 -2.77 5.28
N LEU A 49 -12.57 -2.46 4.02
CA LEU A 49 -13.49 -2.72 2.91
C LEU A 49 -13.43 -4.20 2.49
N ILE A 50 -14.60 -4.83 2.49
CA ILE A 50 -14.80 -6.19 1.96
C ILE A 50 -14.59 -6.20 0.44
N ALA A 51 -14.80 -5.05 -0.23
CA ALA A 51 -14.56 -4.89 -1.66
C ALA A 51 -14.07 -3.47 -2.03
N GLN A 52 -13.19 -3.38 -3.01
CA GLN A 52 -12.65 -2.14 -3.57
C GLN A 52 -12.88 -2.12 -5.08
N VAL A 53 -13.27 -0.95 -5.62
CA VAL A 53 -13.46 -0.74 -7.06
C VAL A 53 -12.49 0.34 -7.55
N ILE A 54 -11.68 0.00 -8.55
CA ILE A 54 -10.72 0.90 -9.21
C ILE A 54 -11.14 1.09 -10.66
N GLN A 55 -10.97 2.29 -11.20
CA GLN A 55 -11.31 2.60 -12.59
C GLN A 55 -10.07 3.06 -13.34
N GLY A 56 -10.01 2.79 -14.63
CA GLY A 56 -8.89 3.20 -15.48
C GLY A 56 -9.09 2.88 -16.94
N ASP A 57 -8.00 2.91 -17.69
CA ASP A 57 -7.92 2.51 -19.09
C ASP A 57 -7.12 1.21 -19.22
N SER A 58 -7.66 0.26 -19.99
CA SER A 58 -6.99 -0.98 -20.34
C SER A 58 -5.99 -0.79 -21.48
N GLY A 59 -5.22 -1.83 -21.76
CA GLY A 59 -4.32 -1.87 -22.91
C GLY A 59 -3.07 -1.03 -22.69
N GLY A 60 -2.37 -0.72 -23.78
CA GLY A 60 -1.16 0.08 -23.78
C GLY A 60 -0.14 -0.37 -24.81
N PRO A 61 1.05 0.23 -24.84
CA PRO A 61 2.04 -0.03 -25.88
C PRO A 61 2.89 -1.28 -25.61
N VAL A 62 2.89 -1.83 -24.39
CA VAL A 62 3.82 -2.90 -23.99
C VAL A 62 3.19 -4.26 -24.28
N ASN A 63 3.83 -5.05 -25.14
CA ASN A 63 3.43 -6.44 -25.35
C ASN A 63 3.95 -7.32 -24.20
N SER A 64 3.03 -7.86 -23.39
CA SER A 64 3.33 -8.80 -22.29
C SER A 64 3.52 -10.25 -22.76
N VAL A 65 3.65 -10.44 -24.07
CA VAL A 65 3.79 -11.72 -24.79
C VAL A 65 2.52 -12.55 -24.73
N ASN A 66 2.21 -13.15 -23.57
CA ASN A 66 1.12 -14.12 -23.43
C ASN A 66 -0.14 -13.53 -22.82
N CYS A 67 -0.12 -12.27 -22.35
CA CYS A 67 -1.27 -11.61 -21.72
C CYS A 67 -1.77 -10.35 -22.46
N GLY A 68 -1.47 -10.25 -23.76
CA GLY A 68 -1.84 -9.09 -24.58
C GLY A 68 -0.99 -7.87 -24.26
N PHE A 69 -1.55 -6.70 -24.54
CA PHE A 69 -0.86 -5.43 -24.41
C PHE A 69 -1.28 -4.71 -23.13
N ILE A 70 -0.31 -4.17 -22.41
CA ILE A 70 -0.47 -3.52 -21.10
C ILE A 70 0.13 -2.11 -21.11
N ALA A 71 -0.20 -1.32 -20.08
CA ALA A 71 0.42 -0.03 -19.83
C ALA A 71 1.88 -0.17 -19.37
N ASN A 72 2.63 0.94 -19.42
CA ASN A 72 4.03 0.98 -18.95
C ASN A 72 4.16 0.83 -17.44
N SER A 73 3.08 1.04 -16.68
CA SER A 73 3.02 0.92 -15.22
C SER A 73 1.80 0.09 -14.82
N PRO A 74 1.82 -0.57 -13.65
CA PRO A 74 0.66 -1.28 -13.13
C PRO A 74 -0.55 -0.34 -13.05
N ASN A 75 -1.74 -0.88 -13.35
CA ASN A 75 -2.99 -0.17 -13.13
C ASN A 75 -3.33 -0.08 -11.63
N TYR A 76 -2.86 -1.06 -10.85
CA TYR A 76 -2.96 -1.05 -9.39
C TYR A 76 -1.84 -1.88 -8.78
N SER A 77 -1.25 -1.40 -7.68
CA SER A 77 -0.29 -2.17 -6.88
C SER A 77 -0.92 -2.47 -5.54
N LEU A 78 -1.15 -3.77 -5.27
CA LEU A 78 -1.78 -4.26 -4.07
C LEU A 78 -0.71 -4.80 -3.12
N ASN A 79 -0.63 -4.24 -1.92
CA ASN A 79 0.21 -4.77 -0.85
C ASN A 79 -0.64 -5.61 0.11
N LEU A 80 -0.29 -6.88 0.28
CA LEU A 80 -0.90 -7.79 1.23
C LEU A 80 0.07 -8.03 2.40
N PRO A 81 -0.16 -7.46 3.59
CA PRO A 81 0.74 -7.64 4.73
C PRO A 81 0.65 -9.05 5.35
N GLN A 82 -0.41 -9.78 5.04
CA GLN A 82 -0.67 -11.14 5.54
C GLN A 82 -1.45 -11.95 4.50
N ARG A 83 -1.47 -13.28 4.68
CA ARG A 83 -2.21 -14.20 3.83
C ARG A 83 -3.70 -13.86 3.82
N VAL A 84 -4.32 -13.98 2.66
CA VAL A 84 -5.75 -13.84 2.46
C VAL A 84 -6.29 -15.16 1.91
N ASP A 85 -7.13 -15.83 2.70
CA ASP A 85 -7.63 -17.18 2.41
C ASP A 85 -8.57 -17.22 1.20
N TYR A 86 -9.22 -16.09 0.91
CA TYR A 86 -10.01 -15.91 -0.28
C TYR A 86 -9.98 -14.45 -0.72
N MET A 87 -9.54 -14.22 -1.96
CA MET A 87 -9.70 -12.95 -2.64
C MET A 87 -9.99 -13.20 -4.11
N ARG A 88 -10.87 -12.36 -4.66
CA ARG A 88 -11.31 -12.39 -6.06
C ARG A 88 -11.05 -11.04 -6.69
N ILE A 89 -10.41 -11.08 -7.86
CA ILE A 89 -10.11 -9.93 -8.69
C ILE A 89 -10.82 -10.12 -10.02
N THR A 90 -11.74 -9.22 -10.35
CA THR A 90 -12.55 -9.29 -11.58
C THR A 90 -12.42 -7.98 -12.34
N VAL A 91 -12.32 -8.07 -13.68
CA VAL A 91 -12.29 -6.91 -14.57
C VAL A 91 -13.58 -6.83 -15.37
N GLN A 92 -14.13 -5.63 -15.48
CA GLN A 92 -15.23 -5.30 -16.39
C GLN A 92 -14.77 -4.16 -17.30
N ALA A 93 -14.72 -4.39 -18.61
CA ALA A 93 -14.39 -3.35 -19.59
C ALA A 93 -15.63 -2.97 -20.42
N VAL A 94 -15.72 -1.70 -20.81
CA VAL A 94 -16.82 -1.18 -21.65
C VAL A 94 -16.61 -1.52 -23.14
N GLY A 95 -15.54 -2.26 -23.48
CA GLY A 95 -15.23 -2.71 -24.83
C GLY A 95 -13.89 -3.44 -24.91
N GLY A 96 -13.48 -3.76 -26.13
CA GLY A 96 -12.21 -4.44 -26.40
C GLY A 96 -12.21 -5.93 -26.04
N GLN A 97 -11.01 -6.45 -25.84
CA GLN A 97 -10.74 -7.81 -25.39
C GLN A 97 -9.86 -7.72 -24.14
N PRO A 98 -10.45 -7.45 -22.96
CA PRO A 98 -9.69 -7.16 -21.76
C PRO A 98 -8.86 -8.37 -21.31
N THR A 99 -7.69 -8.10 -20.73
CA THR A 99 -6.86 -9.12 -20.09
C THR A 99 -6.52 -8.70 -18.66
N LEU A 100 -6.34 -9.68 -17.78
CA LEU A 100 -5.91 -9.47 -16.40
C LEU A 100 -4.56 -10.17 -16.21
N LEU A 101 -3.51 -9.37 -16.06
CA LEU A 101 -2.17 -9.85 -15.70
C LEU A 101 -1.88 -9.44 -14.26
N VAL A 102 -1.49 -10.40 -13.44
CA VAL A 102 -1.06 -10.16 -12.07
C VAL A 102 0.34 -10.70 -11.90
N ILE A 103 1.29 -9.83 -11.58
CA ILE A 103 2.67 -10.21 -11.23
C ILE A 103 2.77 -10.15 -9.71
N GLY A 104 3.02 -11.30 -9.09
CA GLY A 104 3.13 -11.46 -7.65
C GLY A 104 4.54 -11.21 -7.10
N PRO A 105 4.71 -11.43 -5.79
CA PRO A 105 5.92 -11.05 -5.06
C PRO A 105 7.17 -11.91 -5.37
N GLN A 106 6.99 -13.10 -5.95
CA GLN A 106 8.09 -14.01 -6.27
C GLN A 106 8.46 -13.93 -7.76
N ALA A 107 9.71 -14.23 -8.10
CA ALA A 107 10.29 -14.01 -9.43
C ALA A 107 9.59 -14.71 -10.61
N ASN A 108 8.70 -15.69 -10.33
CA ASN A 108 7.94 -16.43 -11.34
C ASN A 108 6.44 -16.47 -11.03
N ASP A 109 5.99 -15.62 -10.10
CA ASP A 109 4.60 -15.56 -9.72
C ASP A 109 3.88 -14.62 -10.70
N SER A 110 3.28 -15.18 -11.74
CA SER A 110 2.55 -14.40 -12.73
C SER A 110 1.34 -15.18 -13.21
N PHE A 111 0.17 -14.54 -13.13
CA PHE A 111 -1.09 -15.09 -13.57
C PHE A 111 -1.67 -14.23 -14.68
N CYS A 112 -2.11 -14.88 -15.75
CA CYS A 112 -2.79 -14.21 -16.85
C CYS A 112 -4.14 -14.87 -17.10
N VAL A 113 -5.19 -14.05 -17.18
CA VAL A 113 -6.52 -14.49 -17.61
C VAL A 113 -6.99 -13.58 -18.74
N LEU A 114 -7.47 -14.21 -19.81
CA LEU A 114 -8.02 -13.51 -20.97
C LEU A 114 -9.54 -13.37 -20.80
N GLY A 115 -10.05 -12.16 -21.05
CA GLY A 115 -11.46 -11.93 -21.29
C GLY A 115 -11.79 -12.43 -22.69
N ASP A 116 -12.32 -13.64 -22.82
CA ASP A 116 -12.82 -14.17 -24.06
C ASP A 116 -14.36 -14.20 -24.05
N ARG A 117 -14.96 -14.59 -25.17
CA ARG A 117 -16.42 -14.66 -25.28
C ARG A 117 -17.02 -15.71 -24.33
N GLY A 118 -16.26 -16.74 -23.96
CA GLY A 118 -16.67 -17.76 -23.00
C GLY A 118 -16.71 -17.24 -21.56
N SER A 119 -15.80 -16.33 -21.19
CA SER A 119 -15.77 -15.65 -19.89
C SER A 119 -16.61 -14.37 -19.83
N GLY A 120 -17.43 -14.11 -20.85
CA GLY A 120 -18.25 -12.88 -20.91
C GLY A 120 -17.42 -11.59 -20.96
N LEU A 121 -16.18 -11.66 -21.49
CA LEU A 121 -15.20 -10.57 -21.51
C LEU A 121 -14.87 -10.01 -20.11
N GLN A 122 -14.95 -10.87 -19.09
CA GLN A 122 -14.70 -10.51 -17.70
C GLN A 122 -13.62 -11.43 -17.10
N PRO A 123 -12.33 -11.17 -17.36
CA PRO A 123 -11.28 -11.98 -16.79
C PRO A 123 -11.28 -11.86 -15.27
N GLU A 124 -11.10 -13.00 -14.61
CA GLU A 124 -11.19 -13.14 -13.17
C GLU A 124 -10.09 -14.08 -12.64
N ILE A 125 -9.49 -13.70 -11.51
CA ILE A 125 -8.60 -14.56 -10.73
C ILE A 125 -9.15 -14.60 -9.31
N SER A 126 -9.36 -15.80 -8.77
CA SER A 126 -9.76 -15.97 -7.37
C SER A 126 -8.99 -17.12 -6.71
N GLY A 127 -8.86 -17.05 -5.39
CA GLY A 127 -8.18 -18.08 -4.62
C GLY A 127 -7.54 -17.55 -3.35
N VAL A 128 -6.53 -18.28 -2.88
CA VAL A 128 -5.66 -17.90 -1.77
C VAL A 128 -4.56 -16.96 -2.29
N TRP A 129 -4.25 -15.93 -1.52
CA TRP A 129 -3.18 -14.99 -1.83
C TRP A 129 -2.21 -14.89 -0.66
N GLU A 130 -0.93 -15.07 -0.94
CA GLU A 130 0.12 -15.01 0.06
C GLU A 130 0.55 -13.55 0.35
N PRO A 131 1.26 -13.28 1.45
CA PRO A 131 1.77 -11.94 1.73
C PRO A 131 2.73 -11.44 0.64
N GLY A 132 2.66 -10.15 0.33
CA GLY A 132 3.58 -9.47 -0.59
C GLY A 132 2.91 -8.43 -1.47
N THR A 133 3.70 -7.89 -2.40
CA THR A 133 3.24 -6.88 -3.36
C THR A 133 2.86 -7.54 -4.69
N TYR A 134 1.65 -7.25 -5.14
CA TYR A 134 1.09 -7.70 -6.41
C TYR A 134 0.92 -6.50 -7.33
N ASN A 135 1.48 -6.57 -8.52
CA ASN A 135 1.30 -5.59 -9.58
C ASN A 135 0.25 -6.07 -10.56
N ILE A 136 -0.86 -5.34 -10.64
CA ILE A 136 -2.03 -5.69 -11.42
C ILE A 136 -2.09 -4.81 -12.67
N PHE A 137 -2.11 -5.45 -13.83
CA PHE A 137 -2.24 -4.82 -15.13
C PHE A 137 -3.54 -5.25 -15.79
N ILE A 138 -4.28 -4.27 -16.29
CA ILE A 138 -5.48 -4.46 -17.08
C ILE A 138 -5.13 -4.19 -18.52
N GLY A 139 -4.95 -5.26 -19.28
CA GLY A 139 -4.52 -5.19 -20.68
C GLY A 139 -5.69 -5.26 -21.66
N ASP A 140 -5.32 -5.25 -22.93
CA ASP A 140 -6.19 -5.55 -24.06
C ASP A 140 -5.44 -6.43 -25.05
N ARG A 141 -6.10 -7.44 -25.65
CA ARG A 141 -5.43 -8.37 -26.58
C ARG A 141 -4.85 -7.69 -27.82
N THR A 142 -5.41 -6.55 -28.23
CA THR A 142 -5.01 -5.79 -29.41
C THR A 142 -4.30 -4.47 -29.08
N GLY A 143 -4.20 -4.11 -27.79
CA GLY A 143 -3.60 -2.86 -27.33
C GLY A 143 -4.51 -1.65 -27.43
N THR A 144 -5.78 -1.81 -27.81
CA THR A 144 -6.75 -0.72 -27.76
C THR A 144 -7.07 -0.34 -26.32
N ARG A 145 -7.36 0.94 -26.12
CA ARG A 145 -7.65 1.48 -24.78
C ARG A 145 -9.15 1.54 -24.55
N HIS A 146 -9.61 0.90 -23.49
CA HIS A 146 -11.01 0.90 -23.08
C HIS A 146 -11.14 1.20 -21.59
N LYS A 147 -12.23 1.87 -21.20
CA LYS A 147 -12.53 2.08 -19.79
C LYS A 147 -12.81 0.74 -19.11
N PHE A 148 -12.25 0.56 -17.91
CA PHE A 148 -12.51 -0.62 -17.08
C PHE A 148 -12.92 -0.26 -15.65
N LYS A 149 -13.56 -1.23 -14.98
CA LYS A 149 -13.71 -1.34 -13.53
C LYS A 149 -13.01 -2.61 -13.06
N LEU A 150 -12.09 -2.46 -12.13
CA LEU A 150 -11.39 -3.54 -11.43
C LEU A 150 -12.05 -3.68 -10.06
N ASN A 151 -12.59 -4.86 -9.78
CA ASN A 151 -13.18 -5.18 -8.49
C ASN A 151 -12.25 -6.15 -7.75
N ILE A 152 -11.90 -5.82 -6.52
CA ILE A 152 -11.12 -6.66 -5.62
C ILE A 152 -12.01 -6.94 -4.41
N SER A 153 -12.37 -8.20 -4.17
CA SER A 153 -13.26 -8.61 -3.07
C SER A 153 -12.62 -9.71 -2.23
N ARG A 154 -12.83 -9.65 -0.92
CA ARG A 154 -12.46 -10.72 0.04
C ARG A 154 -13.66 -11.57 0.48
N SER A 155 -14.86 -11.31 -0.04
CA SER A 155 -16.04 -12.15 0.19
C SER A 155 -16.23 -13.16 -0.95
N LYS A 156 -16.54 -14.40 -0.57
CA LYS A 156 -16.94 -15.46 -1.48
C LYS A 156 -18.34 -15.23 -2.05
#